data_AF-A0A8H5FBE2-F1
#
_entry.id   AF-A0A8H5FBE2-F1
#
_cell.length_a   1.000
_cell.length_b   1.000
_cell.length_c   1.000
_cell.angle_alpha   90.00
_cell.angle_beta   90.00
_cell.angle_gamma   90.00
#
_symmetry.space_group_name_H-M   'P 1'
#
loop_
_entity.id
_entity.type
_entity.pdbx_description
1 polymer ?
#
loop_
_entity_poly.entity_id
_entity_poly.type
_entity_poly.pdbx_seq_one_letter_code
_entity_poly.pdbx_strand_id
1 'polypeptide(L)'
;MYRRRRVGPTTTCDITTFDLDSTPELSFDNSKTVLKIIHKSSWLRDALSEIDPSCDKLTFIGNPPPPPPPPPPPPRGGRSSGNRRCCEEENRTSSSSYETYAQDSFGSTEMDNPSDRKVLETFECAQTVRFIYRLDHILRTIKALQTSTKTSLRINEEGLLSFQFLMPSPKLARAGGGTDNTH
;
A
#
# COMPACT_ATOMS: atom_id res chain seq x y z
N MET A 1 0.04 -22.99 39.23
CA MET A 1 -0.24 -23.12 37.77
C MET A 1 0.94 -23.79 37.09
N TYR A 2 0.82 -25.07 36.71
CA TYR A 2 1.91 -25.79 36.05
C TYR A 2 1.73 -25.67 34.53
N ARG A 3 2.64 -24.99 33.85
CA ARG A 3 2.69 -24.94 32.38
C ARG A 3 3.08 -26.34 31.91
N ARG A 4 2.16 -27.12 31.34
CA ARG A 4 2.48 -28.42 30.71
C ARG A 4 3.60 -28.18 29.69
N ARG A 5 4.82 -28.62 29.99
CA ARG A 5 5.88 -28.75 28.99
C ARG A 5 5.41 -29.83 28.01
N ARG A 6 5.39 -29.54 26.71
CA ARG A 6 5.16 -30.59 25.71
C ARG A 6 6.34 -31.55 25.79
N VAL A 7 6.07 -32.81 26.12
CA VAL A 7 7.07 -33.89 26.03
C VAL A 7 7.13 -34.28 24.56
N GLY A 8 8.23 -33.93 23.90
CA GLY A 8 8.46 -34.18 22.48
C GLY A 8 9.96 -34.18 22.17
N PRO A 9 10.36 -34.59 20.97
CA PRO A 9 11.77 -34.62 20.58
C PRO A 9 12.40 -33.23 20.75
N THR A 10 13.60 -33.19 21.35
CA THR A 10 14.37 -31.95 21.54
C THR A 10 15.35 -31.81 20.39
N THR A 11 15.27 -30.68 19.68
CA THR A 11 16.26 -30.31 18.66
C THR A 11 17.20 -29.27 19.26
N THR A 12 18.48 -29.61 19.36
CA THR A 12 19.53 -28.66 19.73
C THR A 12 20.10 -28.03 18.46
N CYS A 13 20.12 -26.71 18.39
CA CYS A 13 20.70 -25.95 17.28
C CYS A 13 21.78 -25.02 17.83
N ASP A 14 23.02 -25.23 17.41
CA ASP A 14 24.15 -24.36 17.75
C ASP A 14 24.43 -23.43 16.57
N ILE A 15 24.11 -22.14 16.73
CA ILE A 15 24.27 -21.12 15.68
C ILE A 15 25.51 -20.29 16.01
N THR A 16 26.51 -20.32 15.13
CA THR A 16 27.70 -19.47 15.26
C THR A 16 27.36 -18.05 14.82
N THR A 17 27.68 -17.06 15.66
CA THR A 17 27.49 -15.65 15.38
C THR A 17 28.81 -14.99 14.96
N PHE A 18 28.73 -13.97 14.11
CA PHE A 18 29.87 -13.15 13.69
C PHE A 18 29.65 -11.70 14.09
N ASP A 19 30.74 -10.96 14.29
CA ASP A 19 30.68 -9.52 14.49
C ASP A 19 30.30 -8.84 13.16
N LEU A 20 29.35 -7.90 13.23
CA LEU A 20 28.86 -7.17 12.07
C LEU A 20 29.75 -5.95 11.82
N ASP A 21 30.30 -5.82 10.61
CA ASP A 21 30.80 -4.53 10.13
C ASP A 21 29.63 -3.55 10.02
N SER A 22 29.88 -2.27 10.31
CA SER A 22 28.85 -1.24 10.51
C SER A 22 27.76 -1.28 9.43
N THR A 23 26.52 -1.59 9.82
CA THR A 23 25.37 -1.46 8.93
C THR A 23 25.09 0.01 8.65
N PRO A 24 24.99 0.43 7.38
CA PRO A 24 24.56 1.78 7.05
C PRO A 24 23.10 1.97 7.51
N GLU A 25 22.90 2.84 8.49
CA GLU A 25 21.57 3.20 8.97
C GLU A 25 20.95 4.21 8.00
N LEU A 26 19.95 3.77 7.24
CA LEU A 26 19.19 4.65 6.35
C LEU A 26 18.14 5.40 7.18
N SER A 27 18.40 6.66 7.49
CA SER A 27 17.45 7.51 8.21
C SER A 27 16.33 7.97 7.28
N PHE A 28 15.12 7.42 7.45
CA PHE A 28 13.93 7.89 6.75
C PHE A 28 13.19 8.94 7.60
N ASP A 29 13.29 10.21 7.21
CA ASP A 29 12.52 11.29 7.85
C ASP A 29 11.10 11.36 7.28
N ASN A 30 10.12 11.16 8.15
CA ASN A 30 8.71 11.20 7.78
C ASN A 30 8.25 12.60 7.35
N SER A 31 8.90 13.67 7.83
CA SER A 31 8.53 15.05 7.51
C SER A 31 8.78 15.41 6.04
N LYS A 32 9.76 14.75 5.40
CA LYS A 32 10.14 14.94 3.99
C LYS A 32 9.43 13.96 3.04
N THR A 33 8.34 13.33 3.48
CA THR A 33 7.61 12.36 2.66
C THR A 33 6.82 13.10 1.57
N VAL A 34 7.09 12.82 0.31
CA VAL A 34 6.37 13.41 -0.85
C VAL A 34 5.24 12.54 -1.35
N LEU A 35 5.35 11.23 -1.15
CA LEU A 35 4.35 10.26 -1.54
C LEU A 35 4.12 9.28 -0.40
N LYS A 36 2.88 9.14 0.04
CA LYS A 36 2.48 8.13 1.03
C LYS A 36 1.21 7.43 0.58
N ILE A 37 1.30 6.12 0.49
CA ILE A 37 0.21 5.24 0.07
C ILE A 37 0.03 4.16 1.12
N ILE A 38 -1.23 3.88 1.48
CA ILE A 38 -1.60 2.72 2.29
C ILE A 38 -2.65 1.95 1.51
N HIS A 39 -2.35 0.71 1.16
CA HIS A 39 -3.26 -0.19 0.46
C HIS A 39 -3.27 -1.57 1.11
N LYS A 40 -4.27 -2.39 0.72
CA LYS A 40 -4.29 -3.82 1.07
C LYS A 40 -3.07 -4.51 0.47
N SER A 41 -2.36 -5.31 1.26
CA SER A 41 -1.15 -6.00 0.78
C SER A 41 -1.43 -6.98 -0.35
N SER A 42 -2.65 -7.54 -0.40
CA SER A 42 -3.06 -8.46 -1.46
C SER A 42 -2.96 -7.84 -2.84
N TRP A 43 -3.42 -6.60 -3.00
CA TRP A 43 -3.40 -5.95 -4.30
C TRP A 43 -1.99 -5.80 -4.86
N LEU A 44 -1.06 -5.22 -4.08
CA LEU A 44 0.33 -5.04 -4.55
C LEU A 44 1.04 -6.37 -4.76
N ARG A 45 0.75 -7.39 -3.96
CA ARG A 45 1.28 -8.73 -4.20
C ARG A 45 0.83 -9.28 -5.54
N ASP A 46 -0.47 -9.24 -5.82
CA ASP A 46 -1.06 -9.81 -7.03
C ASP A 46 -0.49 -9.06 -8.25
N ALA A 47 -0.46 -7.73 -8.16
CA ALA A 47 0.10 -6.86 -9.17
C ALA A 47 1.62 -7.10 -9.42
N LEU A 48 2.44 -7.24 -8.37
CA LEU A 48 3.86 -7.59 -8.51
C LEU A 48 4.08 -9.01 -9.04
N SER A 49 3.14 -9.93 -8.83
CA SER A 49 3.25 -11.32 -9.30
C SER A 49 2.94 -11.49 -10.78
N GLU A 50 2.23 -10.53 -11.38
CA GLU A 50 1.91 -10.48 -12.81
C GLU A 50 3.03 -9.84 -13.64
N ILE A 51 4.01 -9.18 -12.98
CA ILE A 51 5.14 -8.56 -13.69
C ILE A 51 6.03 -9.66 -14.29
N ASP A 52 6.37 -9.47 -15.56
CA ASP A 52 7.31 -10.33 -16.26
C ASP A 52 8.70 -10.25 -15.59
N PRO A 53 9.33 -11.38 -15.24
CA PRO A 53 10.66 -11.40 -14.64
C PRO A 53 11.77 -10.81 -15.52
N SER A 54 11.54 -10.56 -16.81
CA SER A 54 12.46 -9.82 -17.68
C SER A 54 12.53 -8.32 -17.37
N CYS A 55 11.54 -7.76 -16.68
CA CYS A 55 11.52 -6.34 -16.31
C CYS A 55 12.65 -6.00 -15.33
N ASP A 56 13.42 -4.94 -15.62
CA ASP A 56 14.53 -4.51 -14.77
C ASP A 56 14.11 -3.44 -13.73
N LYS A 57 13.09 -2.67 -14.06
CA LYS A 57 12.73 -1.43 -13.35
C LYS A 57 11.24 -1.36 -13.09
N LEU A 58 10.90 -0.88 -11.89
CA LEU A 58 9.54 -0.56 -11.47
C LEU A 58 9.43 0.94 -11.21
N THR A 59 8.42 1.57 -11.80
CA THR A 59 8.17 3.01 -11.64
C THR A 59 6.90 3.23 -10.82
N PHE A 60 6.99 4.10 -9.82
CA PHE A 60 5.86 4.62 -9.07
C PHE A 60 5.58 6.06 -9.49
N ILE A 61 4.33 6.35 -9.84
CA ILE A 61 3.82 7.69 -10.12
C ILE A 61 2.71 8.01 -9.13
N GLY A 62 2.82 9.17 -8.48
CA GLY A 62 1.76 9.73 -7.65
C GLY A 62 1.28 11.04 -8.24
N ASN A 63 -0.02 11.16 -8.50
CA ASN A 63 -0.63 12.39 -8.97
C ASN A 63 -1.53 13.01 -7.87
N PRO A 64 -1.39 14.31 -7.58
CA PRO A 64 -2.27 14.99 -6.64
C PRO A 64 -3.70 15.04 -7.20
N PRO A 65 -4.73 15.17 -6.34
CA PRO A 65 -6.09 15.32 -6.82
C PRO A 65 -6.21 16.61 -7.66
N PRO A 66 -7.04 16.62 -8.71
CA PRO A 66 -7.27 17.82 -9.50
C PRO A 66 -7.84 18.94 -8.60
N PRO A 67 -7.50 20.21 -8.89
CA PRO A 67 -8.02 21.33 -8.11
C PRO A 67 -9.55 21.34 -8.14
N PRO A 68 -10.22 21.79 -7.06
CA PRO A 68 -11.67 21.86 -7.03
C PRO A 68 -12.17 22.74 -8.20
N PRO A 69 -13.31 22.39 -8.82
CA PRO A 69 -13.87 23.21 -9.88
C PRO A 69 -14.14 24.63 -9.36
N PRO A 70 -14.01 25.66 -10.22
CA PRO A 70 -14.32 27.03 -9.82
C PRO A 70 -15.78 27.11 -9.34
N PRO A 71 -16.07 28.00 -8.36
CA PRO A 71 -17.43 28.16 -7.87
C PRO A 71 -18.37 28.53 -9.02
N PRO A 72 -19.61 28.00 -9.03
CA PRO A 72 -20.57 28.36 -10.06
C PRO A 72 -20.79 29.88 -10.06
N PRO A 73 -20.97 30.50 -11.24
CA PRO A 73 -21.25 31.93 -11.32
C PRO A 73 -22.53 32.26 -10.53
N PRO A 74 -22.61 33.45 -9.90
CA PRO A 74 -23.80 33.84 -9.16
C PRO A 74 -25.03 33.81 -10.08
N PRO A 75 -26.20 33.40 -9.57
CA PRO A 75 -27.42 33.35 -10.38
C PRO A 75 -27.71 34.76 -10.90
N ARG A 76 -27.57 34.95 -12.22
CA ARG A 76 -28.07 36.17 -12.87
C ARG A 76 -29.58 36.15 -12.72
N GLY A 77 -30.11 37.07 -11.92
CA GLY A 77 -31.54 37.20 -11.64
C GLY A 77 -32.34 37.25 -12.95
N GLY A 78 -32.93 36.12 -13.31
CA GLY A 78 -33.81 35.96 -14.45
C GLY A 78 -35.11 35.34 -13.96
N ARG A 79 -36.13 36.18 -13.80
CA ARG A 79 -37.50 35.69 -13.69
C ARG A 79 -37.87 35.07 -15.04
N SER A 80 -38.16 33.77 -15.08
CA SER A 80 -39.29 33.19 -15.83
C SER A 80 -39.42 31.69 -15.60
N SER A 81 -40.66 31.33 -15.28
CA SER A 81 -41.24 29.99 -15.25
C SER A 81 -40.93 29.22 -16.54
N GLY A 82 -40.47 27.98 -16.39
CA GLY A 82 -40.20 27.11 -17.54
C GLY A 82 -39.45 25.85 -17.16
N ASN A 83 -40.22 24.82 -16.78
CA ASN A 83 -39.85 23.42 -16.63
C ASN A 83 -38.58 23.00 -17.41
N ARG A 84 -37.43 22.87 -16.72
CA ARG A 84 -36.23 22.21 -17.27
C ARG A 84 -35.56 21.38 -16.17
N ARG A 85 -35.43 20.08 -16.47
CA ARG A 85 -34.75 19.07 -15.66
C ARG A 85 -33.36 19.57 -15.29
N CYS A 86 -33.10 19.59 -13.99
CA CYS A 86 -31.76 19.81 -13.47
C CYS A 86 -30.82 18.76 -14.05
N CYS A 87 -29.70 19.26 -14.55
CA CYS A 87 -28.56 18.53 -15.08
C CYS A 87 -28.21 17.37 -14.16
N GLU A 88 -28.05 16.16 -14.71
CA GLU A 88 -27.38 15.07 -14.01
C GLU A 88 -25.93 15.51 -13.73
N GLU A 89 -25.66 15.80 -12.45
CA GLU A 89 -24.30 15.98 -11.94
C GLU A 89 -23.57 14.64 -12.04
N GLU A 90 -22.85 14.44 -13.14
CA GLU A 90 -21.87 13.38 -13.25
C GLU A 90 -20.88 13.49 -12.10
N ASN A 91 -20.85 12.43 -11.29
CA ASN A 91 -20.01 12.19 -10.12
C ASN A 91 -18.50 12.24 -10.48
N ARG A 92 -17.98 13.44 -10.75
CA ARG A 92 -16.54 13.69 -10.93
C ARG A 92 -15.87 13.66 -9.56
N THR A 93 -15.62 12.44 -9.10
CA THR A 93 -14.79 12.21 -7.93
C THR A 93 -13.40 12.71 -8.27
N SER A 94 -12.94 13.79 -7.62
CA SER A 94 -11.57 14.29 -7.65
C SER A 94 -10.63 13.24 -7.03
N SER A 95 -10.48 12.11 -7.69
CA SER A 95 -9.72 10.98 -7.16
C SER A 95 -8.27 11.18 -7.58
N SER A 96 -7.40 11.33 -6.59
CA SER A 96 -5.97 11.17 -6.80
C SER A 96 -5.71 9.86 -7.55
N SER A 97 -4.86 9.91 -8.58
CA SER A 97 -4.41 8.71 -9.27
C SER A 97 -3.03 8.32 -8.79
N TYR A 98 -2.83 7.01 -8.72
CA TYR A 98 -1.51 6.43 -8.58
C TYR A 98 -1.36 5.39 -9.67
N GLU A 99 -0.19 5.41 -10.29
CA GLU A 99 0.13 4.57 -11.42
C GLU A 99 1.43 3.84 -11.12
N THR A 100 1.45 2.55 -11.43
CA THR A 100 2.65 1.73 -11.32
C THR A 100 2.86 1.03 -12.64
N TYR A 101 4.09 1.02 -13.15
CA TYR A 101 4.42 0.25 -14.36
C TYR A 101 5.81 -0.35 -14.27
N ALA A 102 5.93 -1.54 -14.82
CA ALA A 102 7.19 -2.23 -15.01
C ALA A 102 7.70 -1.97 -16.43
N GLN A 103 9.02 -1.83 -16.57
CA GLN A 103 9.66 -1.62 -17.86
C GLN A 103 10.70 -2.71 -18.14
N ASP A 104 10.60 -3.30 -19.33
CA ASP A 104 11.55 -4.20 -19.96
C ASP A 104 12.22 -3.51 -21.17
N SER A 105 13.27 -4.13 -21.70
CA SER A 105 13.98 -3.73 -22.91
C SER A 105 13.09 -3.71 -24.17
N PHE A 106 11.99 -4.48 -24.20
CA PHE A 106 11.10 -4.59 -25.37
C PHE A 106 9.70 -3.98 -25.18
N GLY A 107 9.38 -3.46 -24.00
CA GLY A 107 8.06 -2.88 -23.73
C GLY A 107 7.85 -2.47 -22.27
N SER A 108 6.69 -1.91 -21.97
CA SER A 108 6.27 -1.57 -20.61
C SER A 108 4.94 -2.23 -20.29
N THR A 109 4.83 -2.78 -19.08
CA THR A 109 3.58 -3.34 -18.54
C THR A 109 3.02 -2.37 -17.52
N GLU A 110 1.87 -1.79 -17.84
CA GLU A 110 1.11 -0.95 -16.90
C GLU A 110 0.36 -1.83 -15.92
N MET A 111 0.41 -1.45 -14.64
CA MET A 111 -0.28 -2.14 -13.56
C MET A 111 -1.58 -1.41 -13.27
N ASP A 112 -2.70 -2.13 -13.32
CA ASP A 112 -4.05 -1.55 -13.25
C ASP A 112 -4.23 -0.67 -12.01
N ASN A 113 -4.60 0.60 -12.23
CA ASN A 113 -4.72 1.62 -11.20
C ASN A 113 -5.86 1.25 -10.26
N PRO A 114 -5.63 0.94 -8.98
CA PRO A 114 -6.71 0.65 -8.07
C PRO A 114 -7.19 1.97 -7.45
N SER A 115 -7.70 2.80 -8.36
CA SER A 115 -8.57 3.93 -8.08
C SER A 115 -9.83 3.50 -7.31
N ASP A 116 -10.08 2.20 -7.14
CA ASP A 116 -11.13 1.68 -6.26
C ASP A 116 -10.78 1.95 -4.78
N ARG A 117 -11.66 2.73 -4.15
CA ARG A 117 -11.68 3.01 -2.70
C ARG A 117 -11.67 1.76 -1.82
N LYS A 118 -11.95 0.57 -2.36
CA LYS A 118 -11.83 -0.71 -1.66
C LYS A 118 -10.40 -1.20 -1.46
N VAL A 119 -9.44 -0.71 -2.23
CA VAL A 119 -8.04 -1.15 -2.25
C VAL A 119 -7.12 -0.11 -1.62
N LEU A 120 -7.33 1.17 -1.93
CA LEU A 120 -6.64 2.31 -1.33
C LEU A 120 -7.33 2.75 -0.03
N GLU A 121 -6.57 2.77 1.06
CA GLU A 121 -7.03 3.34 2.32
C GLU A 121 -6.52 4.77 2.53
N THR A 122 -5.31 5.07 2.06
CA THR A 122 -4.71 6.40 2.20
C THR A 122 -3.87 6.69 0.97
N PHE A 123 -4.02 7.89 0.43
CA PHE A 123 -3.17 8.43 -0.62
C PHE A 123 -2.89 9.89 -0.30
N GLU A 124 -1.62 10.21 -0.10
CA GLU A 124 -1.12 11.56 0.17
C GLU A 124 -0.04 11.86 -0.86
N CYS A 125 -0.31 12.82 -1.73
CA CYS A 125 0.63 13.31 -2.74
C CYS A 125 0.38 14.80 -2.94
N ALA A 126 1.39 15.63 -2.71
CA ALA A 126 1.27 17.08 -2.83
C ALA A 126 1.48 17.57 -4.27
N GLN A 127 2.33 16.88 -5.04
CA GLN A 127 2.74 17.26 -6.39
C GLN A 127 2.91 16.00 -7.23
N THR A 128 2.80 16.11 -8.56
CA THR A 128 3.08 14.96 -9.43
C THR A 128 4.54 14.53 -9.27
N VAL A 129 4.75 13.30 -8.83
CA VAL A 129 6.08 12.72 -8.60
C VAL A 129 6.26 11.40 -9.35
N ARG A 130 7.50 11.11 -9.75
CA ARG A 130 7.87 9.87 -10.44
C ARG A 130 9.19 9.34 -9.91
N PHE A 131 9.19 8.09 -9.44
CA PHE A 131 10.38 7.42 -8.91
C PHE A 131 10.55 6.04 -9.53
N ILE A 132 11.79 5.66 -9.83
CA ILE A 132 12.13 4.41 -10.52
C ILE A 132 13.09 3.61 -9.65
N TYR A 133 12.78 2.34 -9.43
CA TYR A 133 13.58 1.41 -8.61
C TYR A 133 13.89 0.13 -9.38
N ARG A 134 14.95 -0.57 -8.96
CA ARG A 134 15.28 -1.91 -9.49
C ARG A 134 14.20 -2.91 -9.05
N LEU A 135 13.60 -3.61 -10.01
CA LEU A 135 12.50 -4.55 -9.73
C LEU A 135 12.93 -5.66 -8.77
N ASP A 136 14.16 -6.18 -8.90
CA ASP A 136 14.72 -7.22 -8.03
C ASP A 136 14.63 -6.91 -6.53
N HIS A 137 14.83 -5.64 -6.16
CA HIS A 137 14.75 -5.21 -4.76
C HIS A 137 13.31 -5.18 -4.26
N ILE A 138 12.37 -4.81 -5.13
CA ILE A 138 10.95 -4.77 -4.81
C ILE A 138 10.38 -6.18 -4.72
N LEU A 139 10.74 -7.09 -5.63
CA LEU A 139 10.26 -8.47 -5.64
C LEU A 139 10.66 -9.25 -4.37
N ARG A 140 11.77 -8.89 -3.71
CA ARG A 140 12.14 -9.45 -2.40
C ARG A 140 11.08 -9.20 -1.32
N THR A 141 10.23 -8.20 -1.49
CA THR A 141 9.14 -7.88 -0.55
C THR A 141 7.92 -8.78 -0.69
N ILE A 142 7.80 -9.59 -1.76
CA ILE A 142 6.62 -10.46 -2.00
C ILE A 142 6.33 -11.38 -0.81
N LYS A 143 7.36 -11.95 -0.17
CA LYS A 143 7.17 -12.82 1.00
C LYS A 143 6.53 -12.07 2.17
N ALA A 144 6.91 -10.82 2.39
CA ALA A 144 6.29 -9.99 3.42
C ALA A 144 4.84 -9.63 3.04
N LEU A 145 4.60 -9.30 1.77
CA LEU A 145 3.27 -9.00 1.22
C LEU A 145 2.29 -10.18 1.30
N GLN A 146 2.78 -11.42 1.19
CA GLN A 146 1.97 -12.63 1.32
C GLN A 146 1.39 -12.79 2.72
N THR A 147 2.14 -12.39 3.75
CA THR A 147 1.72 -12.54 5.16
C THR A 147 1.08 -11.29 5.73
N SER A 148 1.32 -10.11 5.14
CA SER A 148 0.81 -8.86 5.64
C SER A 148 -0.64 -8.59 5.22
N THR A 149 -1.31 -7.77 6.02
CA THR A 149 -2.70 -7.35 5.80
C THR A 149 -2.76 -6.01 5.06
N LYS A 150 -1.89 -5.08 5.47
CA LYS A 150 -1.77 -3.72 4.93
C LYS A 150 -0.31 -3.40 4.66
N THR A 151 -0.08 -2.66 3.59
CA THR A 151 1.25 -2.17 3.23
C THR A 151 1.21 -0.65 3.19
N SER A 152 2.16 -0.02 3.86
CA SER A 152 2.45 1.41 3.67
C SER A 152 3.69 1.55 2.81
N LEU A 153 3.53 2.29 1.71
CA LEU A 153 4.59 2.72 0.82
C LEU A 153 4.82 4.21 1.07
N ARG A 154 6.06 4.60 1.34
CA ARG A 154 6.43 6.01 1.54
C ARG A 154 7.70 6.33 0.75
N ILE A 155 7.70 7.46 0.07
CA ILE A 155 8.85 7.98 -0.66
C ILE A 155 9.07 9.42 -0.20
N ASN A 156 10.32 9.76 0.11
CA ASN A 156 10.74 11.10 0.47
C ASN A 156 11.34 11.86 -0.73
N GLU A 157 11.62 13.15 -0.56
CA GLU A 157 12.14 14.04 -1.62
C GLU A 157 13.43 13.52 -2.29
N GLU A 158 14.25 12.80 -1.53
CA GLU A 158 15.52 12.22 -1.98
C GLU A 158 15.34 10.93 -2.80
N GLY A 159 14.11 10.39 -2.88
CA GLY A 159 13.80 9.15 -3.60
C GLY A 159 14.16 7.88 -2.82
N LEU A 160 14.31 7.95 -1.50
CA LEU A 160 14.39 6.77 -0.64
C LEU A 160 13.00 6.16 -0.49
N LEU A 161 12.88 4.86 -0.75
CA LEU A 161 11.64 4.11 -0.63
C LEU A 161 11.59 3.35 0.69
N SER A 162 10.52 3.56 1.46
CA SER A 162 10.21 2.84 2.69
C SER A 162 8.97 1.98 2.51
N PHE A 163 9.11 0.66 2.64
CA PHE A 163 7.99 -0.27 2.80
C PHE A 163 7.78 -0.64 4.27
N GLN A 164 6.53 -0.60 4.71
CA GLN A 164 6.13 -1.07 6.03
C GLN A 164 4.95 -2.03 5.91
N PHE A 165 5.10 -3.24 6.45
CA PHE A 165 4.13 -4.33 6.33
C PHE A 165 3.45 -4.57 7.68
N LEU A 166 2.13 -4.46 7.73
CA LEU A 166 1.34 -4.78 8.91
C LEU A 166 1.06 -6.29 8.95
N MET A 167 1.76 -7.00 9.82
CA MET A 167 1.58 -8.44 10.02
C MET A 167 0.40 -8.73 10.95
N PRO A 168 -0.42 -9.77 10.67
CA PRO A 168 -1.46 -10.21 11.58
C PRO A 168 -0.82 -10.80 12.83
N SER A 169 -1.21 -10.29 14.00
CA SER A 169 -0.84 -10.92 15.28
C SER A 169 -1.60 -12.24 15.44
N PRO A 170 -0.95 -13.35 15.82
CA PRO A 170 -1.65 -14.57 16.17
C PRO A 170 -2.62 -14.27 17.32
N LYS A 171 -3.93 -14.46 17.10
CA LYS A 171 -4.89 -14.45 18.21
C LYS A 171 -4.56 -15.66 19.06
N LEU A 172 -4.01 -15.45 20.26
CA LEU A 172 -3.93 -16.48 21.28
C LEU A 172 -5.37 -16.96 21.52
N ALA A 173 -5.66 -18.19 21.10
CA ALA A 173 -6.97 -18.79 21.31
C ALA A 173 -7.30 -18.66 22.80
N ARG A 174 -8.36 -17.90 23.12
CA ARG A 174 -8.93 -17.89 24.46
C ARG A 174 -9.28 -19.34 24.77
N ALA A 175 -8.59 -19.93 25.74
CA ALA A 175 -8.96 -21.22 26.30
C ALA A 175 -10.40 -21.08 26.82
N GLY A 176 -11.36 -21.59 26.06
CA GLY A 176 -12.76 -21.66 26.46
C GLY A 176 -12.88 -22.62 27.63
N GLY A 177 -13.04 -22.06 28.83
CA GLY A 177 -13.57 -22.80 29.97
C GLY A 177 -15.06 -23.00 29.76
N GLY A 178 -15.44 -24.11 29.12
CA GLY A 178 -16.81 -24.61 29.16
C GLY A 178 -17.03 -25.28 30.51
N THR A 179 -17.82 -24.68 31.38
CA THR A 179 -18.45 -25.38 32.50
C THR A 179 -19.79 -25.89 32.01
N ASP A 180 -19.81 -27.17 31.63
CA ASP A 180 -21.02 -27.98 31.60
C ASP A 180 -21.38 -28.32 33.06
N ASN A 181 -22.57 -27.91 33.50
CA ASN A 181 -23.16 -28.38 34.75
C ASN A 181 -24.60 -28.78 34.44
N THR A 182 -24.77 -30.06 34.09
CA THR A 182 -26.03 -30.77 34.20
C THR A 182 -25.89 -31.74 35.36
N HIS A 183 -26.52 -31.43 36.50
CA HIS A 183 -27.28 -32.34 37.35
C HIS A 183 -27.87 -31.60 38.55
#